data_AF-A0A845LKK0-F1
#
_entry.id   AF-A0A845LKK0-F1
#
_cell.length_a   1.000
_cell.length_b   1.000
_cell.length_c   1.000
_cell.angle_alpha   90.00
_cell.angle_beta   90.00
_cell.angle_gamma   90.00
#
_symmetry.space_group_name_H-M   'P 1'
#
loop_
_entity.id
_entity.type
_entity.pdbx_description
1 polymer ?
#
loop_
_entity_poly.entity_id
_entity_poly.type
_entity_poly.pdbx_seq_one_letter_code
_entity_poly.pdbx_strand_id
1 'polypeptide(L)'
;MLKRVLSVVMVSMLALGNSSFAQADEDTVQDLVTVQDVVTVHDVVTVQDVDQDAEEDEADEIEADADGDDENGKGKVWKGAKNLLGAEKDALEEAKDDLEKRLEELEKQYEEAVESRNVEAVALMEGEIAALKAEFAKAKADFKAKLAEMKAAIRAEYTKEEMDGIAKVTEELEAQGMDVLPVENVISKVGKFKFDVPPVIKEGRTLIPVRAILEGFGANVEWDAATKTVTITKDGTTIVLMLEEKTATVNGQSISLDIPVEIMNNRTVVPLRFIAESMGLTVEWDADDSVIEIEE
;
A
#
# COMPACT_ATOMS: atom_id res chain seq x y z
N MET A 1 -15.66 -13.47 2.41
CA MET A 1 -16.98 -13.60 1.74
C MET A 1 -17.99 -12.57 2.30
N LEU A 2 -17.68 -11.27 2.27
CA LEU A 2 -18.47 -10.23 2.96
C LEU A 2 -19.66 -9.72 2.13
N LYS A 3 -20.73 -10.52 2.00
CA LYS A 3 -22.06 -10.04 1.57
C LYS A 3 -23.18 -10.87 2.20
N ARG A 4 -23.50 -10.64 3.50
CA ARG A 4 -24.82 -10.88 4.18
C ARG A 4 -24.78 -10.80 5.72
N VAL A 5 -24.42 -9.66 6.31
CA VAL A 5 -24.88 -9.32 7.69
C VAL A 5 -25.26 -7.84 7.72
N LEU A 6 -26.46 -7.53 7.20
CA LEU A 6 -27.02 -6.17 7.24
C LEU A 6 -28.54 -6.23 7.30
N SER A 7 -29.11 -6.74 8.41
CA SER A 7 -30.53 -6.56 8.81
C SER A 7 -30.89 -7.27 10.13
N VAL A 8 -30.42 -6.77 11.29
CA VAL A 8 -31.13 -6.94 12.58
C VAL A 8 -30.97 -5.69 13.46
N VAL A 9 -31.72 -4.63 13.16
CA VAL A 9 -31.98 -3.52 14.09
C VAL A 9 -33.47 -3.20 14.03
N MET A 10 -34.07 -2.92 15.19
CA MET A 10 -35.52 -2.69 15.48
C MET A 10 -36.40 -3.93 15.77
N VAL A 11 -36.45 -4.33 17.05
CA VAL A 11 -37.72 -4.74 17.70
C VAL A 11 -37.77 -4.22 19.16
N SER A 12 -38.72 -3.32 19.42
CA SER A 12 -39.38 -3.02 20.71
C SER A 12 -38.57 -2.82 22.01
N MET A 13 -38.55 -1.58 22.50
CA MET A 13 -39.28 -1.28 23.74
C MET A 13 -39.81 0.16 23.78
N LEU A 14 -41.14 0.30 23.76
CA LEU A 14 -41.85 1.58 23.87
C LEU A 14 -42.91 1.42 24.97
N ALA A 15 -42.60 1.91 26.18
CA ALA A 15 -43.44 1.76 27.36
C ALA A 15 -43.42 3.01 28.26
N LEU A 16 -44.24 3.99 27.86
CA LEU A 16 -45.05 4.91 28.69
C LEU A 16 -44.47 5.47 30.01
N GLY A 17 -44.29 6.80 30.07
CA GLY A 17 -43.86 7.52 31.28
C GLY A 17 -44.18 9.02 31.35
N ASN A 18 -45.20 9.53 30.64
CA ASN A 18 -45.79 10.85 30.95
C ASN A 18 -46.65 10.71 32.23
N SER A 19 -46.78 11.69 33.15
CA SER A 19 -46.29 13.08 33.21
C SER A 19 -46.68 13.69 34.57
N SER A 20 -45.88 14.59 35.16
CA SER A 20 -46.40 15.67 36.05
C SER A 20 -45.35 16.69 36.53
N PHE A 21 -45.65 17.97 36.25
CA PHE A 21 -45.77 19.06 37.24
C PHE A 21 -44.51 19.56 38.00
N ALA A 22 -43.97 20.72 37.58
CA ALA A 22 -43.97 21.99 38.34
C ALA A 22 -43.02 23.04 37.72
N GLN A 23 -43.40 24.32 37.78
CA GLN A 23 -42.60 25.46 37.31
C GLN A 23 -42.80 26.63 38.29
N ALA A 24 -41.70 27.11 38.90
CA ALA A 24 -41.52 28.30 39.74
C ALA A 24 -40.05 28.31 40.23
N ASP A 25 -39.35 29.40 40.50
CA ASP A 25 -39.48 30.83 40.12
C ASP A 25 -38.07 31.46 40.27
N GLU A 26 -37.83 32.66 39.74
CA GLU A 26 -36.63 33.48 40.06
C GLU A 26 -36.64 33.84 41.57
N ASP A 27 -35.54 34.07 42.30
CA ASP A 27 -34.46 35.04 42.06
C ASP A 27 -33.40 34.98 43.23
N THR A 28 -32.15 35.41 42.96
CA THR A 28 -31.08 35.93 43.89
C THR A 28 -30.62 35.12 45.15
N VAL A 29 -29.37 35.16 45.67
CA VAL A 29 -28.17 36.03 45.52
C VAL A 29 -26.84 35.22 45.62
N GLN A 30 -25.81 35.73 44.94
CA GLN A 30 -24.34 35.53 45.01
C GLN A 30 -23.68 34.78 46.21
N ASP A 31 -22.71 33.90 45.91
CA ASP A 31 -21.25 34.15 46.10
C ASP A 31 -20.45 33.07 45.32
N LEU A 32 -19.60 33.43 44.36
CA LEU A 32 -18.17 33.77 44.48
C LEU A 32 -17.23 32.54 44.55
N VAL A 33 -16.54 32.26 43.42
CA VAL A 33 -15.07 32.19 43.27
C VAL A 33 -14.76 31.60 41.89
N THR A 34 -14.22 32.43 41.00
CA THR A 34 -13.56 32.02 39.76
C THR A 34 -12.08 31.80 40.04
N VAL A 35 -11.49 30.72 39.50
CA VAL A 35 -10.04 30.55 39.43
C VAL A 35 -9.65 30.36 37.98
N GLN A 36 -8.98 31.37 37.41
CA GLN A 36 -8.34 31.33 36.11
C GLN A 36 -6.99 32.02 36.23
N ASP A 37 -6.00 31.50 35.50
CA ASP A 37 -4.63 32.00 35.28
C ASP A 37 -3.59 31.91 36.43
N VAL A 38 -2.31 31.92 35.97
CA VAL A 38 -0.98 31.73 36.61
C VAL A 38 -0.29 30.44 36.12
N VAL A 39 0.86 30.46 35.42
CA VAL A 39 1.71 31.57 34.96
C VAL A 39 2.49 31.18 33.68
N THR A 40 2.72 32.15 32.79
CA THR A 40 3.72 32.06 31.71
C THR A 40 5.07 32.62 32.17
N VAL A 41 6.19 32.02 31.78
CA VAL A 41 7.52 32.63 31.94
C VAL A 41 8.17 32.81 30.56
N HIS A 42 8.54 34.05 30.25
CA HIS A 42 9.46 34.42 29.17
C HIS A 42 10.75 34.94 29.79
N ASP A 43 11.89 34.57 29.20
CA ASP A 43 13.12 35.38 29.03
C ASP A 43 14.01 34.55 28.08
N VAL A 44 14.28 34.93 26.83
CA VAL A 44 15.01 36.11 26.31
C VAL A 44 16.50 36.09 26.66
N VAL A 45 17.31 35.58 25.71
CA VAL A 45 18.70 36.02 25.50
C VAL A 45 18.99 36.06 23.98
N THR A 46 19.13 37.29 23.45
CA THR A 46 20.03 37.65 22.35
C THR A 46 21.16 38.47 23.01
N VAL A 47 22.46 38.38 22.66
CA VAL A 47 23.23 38.97 21.54
C VAL A 47 24.74 38.62 21.80
N GLN A 48 25.76 38.75 20.94
CA GLN A 48 25.95 39.16 19.52
C GLN A 48 27.31 38.61 19.00
N ASP A 49 27.54 38.70 17.68
CA ASP A 49 28.79 38.94 16.92
C ASP A 49 30.16 38.39 17.40
N VAL A 50 30.82 37.63 16.50
CA VAL A 50 32.28 37.71 16.27
C VAL A 50 32.56 37.58 14.77
N ASP A 51 32.87 38.69 14.12
CA ASP A 51 33.54 38.70 12.81
C ASP A 51 35.05 38.49 13.00
N GLN A 52 35.68 37.73 12.09
CA GLN A 52 36.96 38.17 11.50
C GLN A 52 37.30 37.41 10.21
N ASP A 53 37.30 38.19 9.13
CA ASP A 53 38.17 38.15 7.94
C ASP A 53 39.52 37.44 8.13
N ALA A 54 40.25 36.98 7.12
CA ALA A 54 40.01 36.62 5.71
C ALA A 54 41.38 36.18 5.17
N GLU A 55 41.45 35.35 4.12
CA GLU A 55 42.56 35.43 3.15
C GLU A 55 42.15 34.69 1.85
N GLU A 56 42.36 35.37 0.72
CA GLU A 56 42.25 34.82 -0.63
C GLU A 56 43.57 34.13 -0.98
N ASP A 57 43.53 33.05 -1.75
CA ASP A 57 44.69 32.62 -2.56
C ASP A 57 44.22 31.88 -3.82
N GLU A 58 45.05 31.93 -4.86
CA GLU A 58 44.60 31.81 -6.25
C GLU A 58 44.42 30.38 -6.81
N ALA A 59 43.84 30.37 -8.01
CA ALA A 59 43.56 29.30 -8.95
C ALA A 59 44.50 28.07 -9.00
N ASP A 60 43.91 26.94 -9.40
CA ASP A 60 44.49 26.10 -10.46
C ASP A 60 43.39 25.38 -11.26
N GLU A 61 43.59 25.24 -12.57
CA GLU A 61 42.70 24.51 -13.47
C GLU A 61 42.86 22.99 -13.27
N ILE A 62 41.76 22.26 -13.06
CA ILE A 62 41.72 20.81 -13.26
C ILE A 62 40.48 20.46 -14.09
N GLU A 63 40.64 20.41 -15.41
CA GLU A 63 39.83 19.52 -16.21
C GLU A 63 40.30 18.08 -15.97
N ALA A 64 39.41 17.25 -15.43
CA ALA A 64 39.59 15.81 -15.35
C ALA A 64 38.22 15.13 -15.45
N ASP A 65 37.97 14.47 -16.58
CA ASP A 65 36.85 13.56 -16.74
C ASP A 65 36.86 12.50 -15.63
N ALA A 66 35.71 12.29 -14.98
CA ALA A 66 35.53 11.24 -13.99
C ALA A 66 34.10 10.69 -14.01
N ASP A 67 33.85 9.78 -14.95
CA ASP A 67 32.84 8.72 -14.76
C ASP A 67 33.12 8.02 -13.42
N GLY A 68 32.11 7.93 -12.55
CA GLY A 68 32.30 7.45 -11.18
C GLY A 68 31.00 7.24 -10.41
N ASP A 69 30.27 6.18 -10.75
CA ASP A 69 29.08 5.73 -10.00
C ASP A 69 29.36 5.54 -8.50
N ASP A 70 28.60 6.23 -7.65
CA ASP A 70 28.63 6.06 -6.17
C ASP A 70 27.57 5.08 -5.63
N GLU A 71 26.84 4.39 -6.52
CA GLU A 71 25.57 3.70 -6.23
C GLU A 71 25.63 2.69 -5.06
N ASN A 72 26.80 2.12 -4.79
CA ASN A 72 27.04 1.12 -3.74
C ASN A 72 26.78 1.65 -2.31
N GLY A 73 26.81 2.97 -2.10
CA GLY A 73 26.44 3.59 -0.82
C GLY A 73 24.93 3.76 -0.67
N LYS A 74 24.31 4.48 -1.62
CA LYS A 74 22.88 4.80 -1.60
C LYS A 74 21.99 3.56 -1.67
N GLY A 75 22.34 2.59 -2.51
CA GLY A 75 21.58 1.34 -2.67
C GLY A 75 21.47 0.49 -1.39
N LYS A 76 22.49 0.52 -0.52
CA LYS A 76 22.46 -0.19 0.78
C LYS A 76 21.54 0.49 1.80
N VAL A 77 21.59 1.82 1.88
CA VAL A 77 20.71 2.61 2.76
C VAL A 77 19.25 2.43 2.34
N TRP A 78 18.98 2.51 1.04
CA TRP A 78 17.66 2.24 0.46
C TRP A 78 17.14 0.85 0.81
N LYS A 79 17.97 -0.21 0.61
CA LYS A 79 17.58 -1.59 0.94
C LYS A 79 17.29 -1.77 2.43
N GLY A 80 18.07 -1.13 3.31
CA GLY A 80 17.82 -1.13 4.75
C GLY A 80 16.49 -0.46 5.12
N ALA A 81 16.24 0.74 4.60
CA ALA A 81 15.01 1.48 4.84
C ALA A 81 13.79 0.72 4.30
N LYS A 82 13.84 0.24 3.06
CA LYS A 82 12.76 -0.53 2.41
C LYS A 82 12.42 -1.81 3.17
N ASN A 83 13.42 -2.57 3.62
CA ASN A 83 13.22 -3.76 4.44
C ASN A 83 12.51 -3.43 5.78
N LEU A 84 12.88 -2.30 6.41
CA LEU A 84 12.24 -1.86 7.66
C LEU A 84 10.78 -1.43 7.42
N LEU A 85 10.52 -0.63 6.37
CA LEU A 85 9.17 -0.23 5.99
C LEU A 85 8.26 -1.45 5.70
N GLY A 86 8.80 -2.45 5.01
CA GLY A 86 8.10 -3.72 4.74
C GLY A 86 7.80 -4.51 6.01
N ALA A 87 8.79 -4.69 6.90
CA ALA A 87 8.59 -5.39 8.17
C ALA A 87 7.58 -4.68 9.10
N GLU A 88 7.56 -3.34 9.11
CA GLU A 88 6.54 -2.57 9.84
C GLU A 88 5.14 -2.73 9.20
N LYS A 89 5.06 -2.79 7.86
CA LYS A 89 3.81 -3.06 7.13
C LYS A 89 3.26 -4.46 7.42
N ASP A 90 4.12 -5.48 7.41
CA ASP A 90 3.76 -6.87 7.75
C ASP A 90 3.29 -7.00 9.21
N ALA A 91 3.97 -6.36 10.16
CA ALA A 91 3.57 -6.40 11.58
C ALA A 91 2.23 -5.69 11.84
N LEU A 92 1.94 -4.61 11.10
CA LEU A 92 0.63 -3.94 11.15
C LEU A 92 -0.48 -4.77 10.47
N GLU A 93 -0.14 -5.55 9.45
CA GLU A 93 -1.04 -6.50 8.79
C GLU A 93 -1.39 -7.68 9.70
N GLU A 94 -0.41 -8.33 10.31
CA GLU A 94 -0.63 -9.41 11.29
C GLU A 94 -1.51 -8.93 12.46
N ALA A 95 -1.22 -7.72 12.99
CA ALA A 95 -2.03 -7.12 14.04
C ALA A 95 -3.47 -6.78 13.61
N LYS A 96 -3.67 -6.29 12.38
CA LYS A 96 -4.99 -6.04 11.76
C LYS A 96 -5.78 -7.35 11.68
N ASP A 97 -5.18 -8.40 11.14
CA ASP A 97 -5.82 -9.70 10.91
C ASP A 97 -6.16 -10.43 12.21
N ASP A 98 -5.31 -10.33 13.25
CA ASP A 98 -5.59 -10.91 14.56
C ASP A 98 -6.68 -10.15 15.33
N LEU A 99 -6.78 -8.83 15.14
CA LEU A 99 -7.91 -8.05 15.65
C LEU A 99 -9.23 -8.42 14.93
N GLU A 100 -9.19 -8.67 13.61
CA GLU A 100 -10.35 -9.13 12.84
C GLU A 100 -10.83 -10.52 13.29
N LYS A 101 -9.94 -11.51 13.42
CA LYS A 101 -10.27 -12.86 13.93
C LYS A 101 -10.88 -12.81 15.35
N ARG A 102 -10.30 -11.97 16.23
CA ARG A 102 -10.84 -11.76 17.59
C ARG A 102 -12.23 -11.13 17.55
N LEU A 103 -12.49 -10.24 16.59
CA LEU A 103 -13.77 -9.60 16.42
C LEU A 103 -14.83 -10.57 15.89
N GLU A 104 -14.52 -11.37 14.88
CA GLU A 104 -15.42 -12.40 14.34
C GLU A 104 -15.84 -13.41 15.42
N GLU A 105 -14.90 -13.91 16.23
CA GLU A 105 -15.22 -14.87 17.30
C GLU A 105 -16.02 -14.22 18.44
N LEU A 106 -15.76 -12.96 18.79
CA LEU A 106 -16.52 -12.25 19.82
C LEU A 106 -17.94 -11.87 19.33
N GLU A 107 -18.10 -11.49 18.07
CA GLU A 107 -19.43 -11.26 17.46
C GLU A 107 -20.26 -12.55 17.42
N LYS A 108 -19.62 -13.70 17.12
CA LYS A 108 -20.27 -15.02 17.22
C LYS A 108 -20.70 -15.35 18.66
N GLN A 109 -19.85 -15.11 19.65
CA GLN A 109 -20.21 -15.32 21.07
C GLN A 109 -21.36 -14.39 21.51
N TYR A 110 -21.41 -13.17 20.98
CA TYR A 110 -22.52 -12.25 21.20
C TYR A 110 -23.83 -12.77 20.57
N GLU A 111 -23.81 -13.33 19.36
CA GLU A 111 -24.99 -13.99 18.76
C GLU A 111 -25.50 -15.15 19.65
N GLU A 112 -24.61 -16.03 20.12
CA GLU A 112 -24.95 -17.12 21.04
C GLU A 112 -25.52 -16.61 22.40
N ALA A 113 -25.00 -15.48 22.91
CA ALA A 113 -25.49 -14.82 24.12
C ALA A 113 -26.89 -14.19 23.92
N VAL A 114 -27.16 -13.62 22.75
CA VAL A 114 -28.48 -13.08 22.37
C VAL A 114 -29.51 -14.22 22.22
N GLU A 115 -29.17 -15.31 21.54
CA GLU A 115 -30.06 -16.47 21.40
C GLU A 115 -30.42 -17.12 22.75
N SER A 116 -29.43 -17.27 23.63
CA SER A 116 -29.62 -17.78 24.99
C SER A 116 -30.28 -16.78 25.95
N ARG A 117 -30.50 -15.53 25.50
CA ARG A 117 -31.06 -14.40 26.28
C ARG A 117 -30.24 -14.04 27.52
N ASN A 118 -28.92 -14.23 27.45
CA ASN A 118 -28.00 -13.89 28.54
C ASN A 118 -27.67 -12.39 28.53
N VAL A 119 -28.59 -11.59 29.09
CA VAL A 119 -28.53 -10.12 29.05
C VAL A 119 -27.25 -9.53 29.67
N GLU A 120 -26.67 -10.20 30.66
CA GLU A 120 -25.43 -9.76 31.32
C GLU A 120 -24.21 -9.99 30.42
N ALA A 121 -24.11 -11.16 29.77
CA ALA A 121 -23.06 -11.42 28.79
C ALA A 121 -23.16 -10.50 27.58
N VAL A 122 -24.38 -10.28 27.06
CA VAL A 122 -24.66 -9.33 25.96
C VAL A 122 -24.11 -7.94 26.29
N ALA A 123 -24.43 -7.38 27.45
CA ALA A 123 -24.00 -6.03 27.83
C ALA A 123 -22.48 -5.89 28.02
N LEU A 124 -21.80 -6.94 28.49
CA LEU A 124 -20.33 -6.98 28.58
C LEU A 124 -19.69 -7.06 27.18
N MET A 125 -20.18 -7.97 26.34
CA MET A 125 -19.70 -8.17 24.98
C MET A 125 -19.91 -6.94 24.09
N GLU A 126 -20.98 -6.16 24.25
CA GLU A 126 -21.17 -4.91 23.51
C GLU A 126 -20.03 -3.91 23.76
N GLY A 127 -19.56 -3.79 25.01
CA GLY A 127 -18.43 -2.94 25.37
C GLY A 127 -17.11 -3.43 24.78
N GLU A 128 -16.87 -4.75 24.85
CA GLU A 128 -15.66 -5.39 24.30
C GLU A 128 -15.63 -5.32 22.76
N ILE A 129 -16.75 -5.58 22.08
CA ILE A 129 -16.90 -5.44 20.62
C ILE A 129 -16.67 -4.00 20.19
N ALA A 130 -17.20 -3.01 20.92
CA ALA A 130 -17.00 -1.59 20.62
C ALA A 130 -15.52 -1.18 20.77
N ALA A 131 -14.85 -1.63 21.83
CA ALA A 131 -13.43 -1.39 22.05
C ALA A 131 -12.57 -2.04 20.95
N LEU A 132 -12.84 -3.31 20.63
CA LEU A 132 -12.10 -4.07 19.64
C LEU A 132 -12.29 -3.53 18.22
N LYS A 133 -13.49 -3.03 17.88
CA LYS A 133 -13.75 -2.30 16.63
C LYS A 133 -12.95 -1.00 16.54
N ALA A 134 -12.76 -0.29 17.66
CA ALA A 134 -11.92 0.91 17.69
C ALA A 134 -10.42 0.56 17.54
N GLU A 135 -9.94 -0.52 18.16
CA GLU A 135 -8.58 -1.03 17.96
C GLU A 135 -8.35 -1.46 16.50
N PHE A 136 -9.26 -2.23 15.92
CA PHE A 136 -9.19 -2.66 14.52
C PHE A 136 -9.22 -1.48 13.54
N ALA A 137 -10.11 -0.49 13.76
CA ALA A 137 -10.16 0.72 12.95
C ALA A 137 -8.86 1.53 13.02
N LYS A 138 -8.22 1.59 14.19
CA LYS A 138 -6.89 2.20 14.36
C LYS A 138 -5.81 1.39 13.62
N ALA A 139 -5.75 0.08 13.80
CA ALA A 139 -4.79 -0.78 13.13
C ALA A 139 -4.89 -0.68 11.59
N LYS A 140 -6.12 -0.65 11.05
CA LYS A 140 -6.37 -0.42 9.61
C LYS A 140 -5.91 0.97 9.15
N ALA A 141 -6.08 2.00 9.96
CA ALA A 141 -5.58 3.35 9.64
C ALA A 141 -4.05 3.41 9.67
N ASP A 142 -3.40 2.80 10.67
CA ASP A 142 -1.95 2.73 10.81
C ASP A 142 -1.33 1.92 9.64
N PHE A 143 -1.91 0.76 9.28
CA PHE A 143 -1.54 -0.03 8.09
C PHE A 143 -1.66 0.78 6.79
N LYS A 144 -2.77 1.49 6.59
CA LYS A 144 -2.98 2.34 5.40
C LYS A 144 -1.98 3.51 5.34
N ALA A 145 -1.63 4.10 6.48
CA ALA A 145 -0.57 5.10 6.55
C ALA A 145 0.79 4.51 6.15
N LYS A 146 1.12 3.30 6.62
CA LYS A 146 2.34 2.58 6.24
C LYS A 146 2.39 2.25 4.74
N LEU A 147 1.28 1.79 4.16
CA LEU A 147 1.17 1.61 2.71
C LEU A 147 1.37 2.93 1.95
N ALA A 148 0.83 4.05 2.44
CA ALA A 148 1.04 5.36 1.82
C ALA A 148 2.51 5.80 1.86
N GLU A 149 3.23 5.54 2.96
CA GLU A 149 4.68 5.77 3.05
C GLU A 149 5.46 4.90 2.05
N MET A 150 5.14 3.60 1.93
CA MET A 150 5.76 2.71 0.94
C MET A 150 5.50 3.16 -0.50
N LYS A 151 4.25 3.53 -0.82
CA LYS A 151 3.86 4.06 -2.13
C LYS A 151 4.60 5.36 -2.46
N ALA A 152 4.72 6.27 -1.48
CA ALA A 152 5.48 7.51 -1.63
C ALA A 152 6.99 7.25 -1.85
N ALA A 153 7.57 6.29 -1.14
CA ALA A 153 8.97 5.89 -1.31
C ALA A 153 9.24 5.30 -2.70
N ILE A 154 8.33 4.45 -3.22
CA ILE A 154 8.42 3.92 -4.59
C ILE A 154 8.31 5.04 -5.61
N ARG A 155 7.33 5.94 -5.45
CA ARG A 155 7.13 7.09 -6.35
C ARG A 155 8.33 8.05 -6.36
N ALA A 156 9.03 8.20 -5.23
CA ALA A 156 10.22 9.04 -5.13
C ALA A 156 11.45 8.50 -5.88
N GLU A 157 11.46 7.21 -6.29
CA GLU A 157 12.50 6.67 -7.17
C GLU A 157 12.37 7.18 -8.62
N TYR A 158 11.19 7.66 -9.02
CA TYR A 158 10.92 8.13 -10.39
C TYR A 158 11.28 9.61 -10.54
N THR A 159 11.88 9.97 -11.68
CA THR A 159 12.02 11.37 -12.06
C THR A 159 10.66 11.96 -12.45
N LYS A 160 10.58 13.28 -12.52
CA LYS A 160 9.36 13.95 -12.96
C LYS A 160 9.00 13.56 -14.40
N GLU A 161 10.00 13.46 -15.27
CA GLU A 161 9.86 13.11 -16.68
C GLU A 161 9.38 11.67 -16.86
N GLU A 162 9.85 10.74 -16.02
CA GLU A 162 9.31 9.37 -15.98
C GLU A 162 7.84 9.37 -15.55
N MET A 163 7.48 10.09 -14.47
CA MET A 163 6.09 10.16 -13.99
C MET A 163 5.15 10.88 -14.97
N ASP A 164 5.57 11.96 -15.61
CA ASP A 164 4.82 12.68 -16.64
C ASP A 164 4.62 11.77 -17.88
N GLY A 165 5.63 10.96 -18.22
CA GLY A 165 5.54 9.93 -19.27
C GLY A 165 4.53 8.83 -18.92
N ILE A 166 4.62 8.26 -17.72
CA ILE A 166 3.69 7.24 -17.22
C ILE A 166 2.25 7.79 -17.19
N ALA A 167 2.04 9.02 -16.70
CA ALA A 167 0.73 9.65 -16.62
C ALA A 167 0.09 9.80 -18.02
N LYS A 168 0.87 10.22 -19.03
CA LYS A 168 0.38 10.27 -20.42
C LYS A 168 -0.02 8.88 -20.94
N VAL A 169 0.75 7.84 -20.62
CA VAL A 169 0.42 6.46 -21.01
C VAL A 169 -0.84 5.98 -20.28
N THR A 170 -1.01 6.31 -18.99
CA THR A 170 -2.24 6.06 -18.23
C THR A 170 -3.46 6.67 -18.94
N GLU A 171 -3.41 7.96 -19.28
CA GLU A 171 -4.49 8.65 -20.00
C GLU A 171 -4.82 7.96 -21.35
N GLU A 172 -3.79 7.56 -22.11
CA GLU A 172 -3.97 6.86 -23.39
C GLU A 172 -4.59 5.46 -23.22
N LEU A 173 -4.30 4.74 -22.14
CA LEU A 173 -4.85 3.40 -21.84
C LEU A 173 -6.28 3.49 -21.26
N GLU A 174 -6.53 4.42 -20.34
CA GLU A 174 -7.88 4.68 -19.79
C GLU A 174 -8.85 5.14 -20.87
N ALA A 175 -8.39 5.96 -21.83
CA ALA A 175 -9.19 6.36 -23.00
C ALA A 175 -9.57 5.19 -23.93
N GLN A 176 -8.85 4.06 -23.85
CA GLN A 176 -9.17 2.80 -24.52
C GLN A 176 -10.07 1.88 -23.68
N GLY A 177 -10.49 2.31 -22.49
CA GLY A 177 -11.34 1.55 -21.57
C GLY A 177 -10.59 0.48 -20.76
N MET A 178 -9.28 0.67 -20.54
CA MET A 178 -8.48 -0.20 -19.67
C MET A 178 -8.41 0.34 -18.25
N ASP A 179 -8.56 -0.53 -17.25
CA ASP A 179 -8.37 -0.19 -15.84
C ASP A 179 -6.86 -0.14 -15.54
N VAL A 180 -6.30 1.05 -15.33
CA VAL A 180 -4.86 1.22 -15.09
C VAL A 180 -4.54 1.20 -13.59
N LEU A 181 -3.52 0.44 -13.19
CA LEU A 181 -3.03 0.41 -11.82
C LEU A 181 -1.84 1.38 -11.66
N PRO A 182 -1.82 2.25 -10.63
CA PRO A 182 -0.66 3.10 -10.34
C PRO A 182 0.62 2.28 -10.15
N VAL A 183 1.75 2.80 -10.61
CA VAL A 183 3.04 2.08 -10.56
C VAL A 183 3.53 1.85 -9.14
N GLU A 184 3.16 2.75 -8.22
CA GLU A 184 3.43 2.64 -6.79
C GLU A 184 2.60 1.54 -6.09
N ASN A 185 1.53 1.02 -6.70
CA ASN A 185 0.71 -0.05 -6.12
C ASN A 185 1.31 -1.46 -6.33
N VAL A 186 2.42 -1.62 -7.07
CA VAL A 186 3.14 -2.91 -7.17
C VAL A 186 4.37 -2.86 -6.29
N ILE A 187 4.33 -3.62 -5.20
CA ILE A 187 5.37 -3.67 -4.17
C ILE A 187 6.09 -5.02 -4.18
N SER A 188 7.33 -5.02 -3.70
CA SER A 188 8.11 -6.22 -3.42
C SER A 188 9.15 -5.89 -2.37
N LYS A 189 9.42 -6.79 -1.43
CA LYS A 189 10.47 -6.61 -0.41
C LYS A 189 11.86 -6.64 -1.03
N VAL A 190 12.12 -7.57 -1.95
CA VAL A 190 13.45 -7.81 -2.54
C VAL A 190 13.64 -7.12 -3.89
N GLY A 191 12.66 -7.23 -4.80
CA GLY A 191 12.79 -6.72 -6.16
C GLY A 191 12.92 -5.19 -6.22
N LYS A 192 13.80 -4.69 -7.09
CA LYS A 192 13.83 -3.27 -7.49
C LYS A 192 13.49 -3.18 -8.97
N PHE A 193 12.37 -2.57 -9.27
CA PHE A 193 11.86 -2.40 -10.64
C PHE A 193 11.21 -1.03 -10.80
N LYS A 194 11.21 -0.55 -12.04
CA LYS A 194 10.46 0.63 -12.50
C LYS A 194 9.57 0.24 -13.67
N PHE A 195 8.46 0.94 -13.81
CA PHE A 195 7.54 0.81 -14.94
C PHE A 195 7.62 2.05 -15.82
N ASP A 196 7.76 1.87 -17.12
CA ASP A 196 7.57 2.92 -18.14
C ASP A 196 6.17 2.85 -18.80
N VAL A 197 5.53 1.70 -18.69
CA VAL A 197 4.11 1.47 -18.97
C VAL A 197 3.48 0.91 -17.70
N PRO A 198 2.39 1.53 -17.18
CA PRO A 198 1.79 1.08 -15.93
C PRO A 198 1.16 -0.32 -16.08
N PRO A 199 1.05 -1.10 -14.98
CA PRO A 199 0.26 -2.33 -14.99
C PRO A 199 -1.21 -2.04 -15.33
N VAL A 200 -1.84 -2.98 -16.04
CA VAL A 200 -3.23 -2.85 -16.51
C VAL A 200 -4.05 -4.03 -16.01
N ILE A 201 -5.23 -3.77 -15.45
CA ILE A 201 -6.22 -4.81 -15.16
C ILE A 201 -7.09 -4.99 -16.41
N LYS A 202 -7.06 -6.19 -16.98
CA LYS A 202 -7.88 -6.59 -18.14
C LYS A 202 -8.54 -7.92 -17.83
N GLU A 203 -9.85 -8.04 -18.07
CA GLU A 203 -10.63 -9.29 -17.85
C GLU A 203 -10.41 -9.94 -16.46
N GLY A 204 -10.14 -9.14 -15.42
CA GLY A 204 -9.84 -9.66 -14.08
C GLY A 204 -8.47 -10.32 -13.94
N ARG A 205 -7.47 -9.87 -14.72
CA ARG A 205 -6.05 -10.19 -14.57
C ARG A 205 -5.21 -8.93 -14.66
N THR A 206 -4.19 -8.81 -13.82
CA THR A 206 -3.15 -7.78 -13.99
C THR A 206 -2.16 -8.22 -15.07
N LEU A 207 -2.04 -7.41 -16.11
CA LEU A 207 -1.01 -7.46 -17.13
C LEU A 207 0.11 -6.51 -16.73
N ILE A 208 1.36 -6.98 -16.84
CA ILE A 208 2.57 -6.20 -16.55
C ILE A 208 3.51 -6.19 -17.76
N PRO A 209 4.30 -5.12 -17.98
CA PRO A 209 5.44 -5.18 -18.89
C PRO A 209 6.43 -6.26 -18.43
N VAL A 210 6.71 -7.25 -19.30
CA VAL A 210 7.54 -8.42 -18.95
C VAL A 210 8.87 -8.00 -18.33
N ARG A 211 9.54 -7.02 -18.95
CA ARG A 211 10.88 -6.59 -18.56
C ARG A 211 10.94 -5.99 -17.15
N ALA A 212 9.95 -5.15 -16.80
CA ALA A 212 9.97 -4.32 -15.60
C ALA A 212 10.18 -5.15 -14.34
N ILE A 213 9.31 -6.13 -14.08
CA ILE A 213 9.44 -7.02 -12.92
C ILE A 213 10.66 -7.93 -13.06
N LEU A 214 10.83 -8.57 -14.22
CA LEU A 214 11.71 -9.73 -14.31
C LEU A 214 13.21 -9.41 -14.26
N GLU A 215 13.64 -8.31 -14.87
CA GLU A 215 15.02 -7.83 -14.68
C GLU A 215 15.25 -7.39 -13.22
N GLY A 216 14.22 -6.83 -12.56
CA GLY A 216 14.24 -6.48 -11.14
C GLY A 216 14.31 -7.67 -10.16
N PHE A 217 14.03 -8.89 -10.64
CA PHE A 217 14.26 -10.17 -9.96
C PHE A 217 15.42 -10.99 -10.55
N GLY A 218 16.28 -10.37 -11.37
CA GLY A 218 17.52 -10.97 -11.88
C GLY A 218 17.39 -11.90 -13.08
N ALA A 219 16.26 -11.87 -13.80
CA ALA A 219 16.13 -12.61 -15.07
C ALA A 219 16.69 -11.83 -16.25
N ASN A 220 17.19 -12.56 -17.26
CA ASN A 220 17.48 -12.03 -18.58
C ASN A 220 16.22 -12.10 -19.46
N VAL A 221 15.89 -11.03 -20.19
CA VAL A 221 14.69 -10.91 -21.03
C VAL A 221 15.05 -10.48 -22.45
N GLU A 222 15.03 -11.45 -23.36
CA GLU A 222 15.33 -11.30 -24.79
C GLU A 222 14.07 -11.17 -25.63
N TRP A 223 14.14 -10.40 -26.71
CA TRP A 223 13.05 -10.22 -27.69
C TRP A 223 13.55 -10.51 -29.10
N ASP A 224 12.93 -11.47 -29.77
CA ASP A 224 13.09 -11.73 -31.19
C ASP A 224 11.93 -11.09 -31.98
N ALA A 225 12.23 -10.00 -32.67
CA ALA A 225 11.27 -9.28 -33.50
C ALA A 225 10.85 -10.05 -34.76
N ALA A 226 11.64 -11.02 -35.25
CA ALA A 226 11.32 -11.79 -36.45
C ALA A 226 10.29 -12.88 -36.16
N THR A 227 10.35 -13.50 -34.98
CA THR A 227 9.36 -14.50 -34.53
C THR A 227 8.29 -13.93 -33.59
N LYS A 228 8.40 -12.65 -33.20
CA LYS A 228 7.58 -11.99 -32.16
C LYS A 228 7.63 -12.73 -30.81
N THR A 229 8.81 -13.21 -30.41
CA THR A 229 9.00 -14.07 -29.24
C THR A 229 9.74 -13.34 -28.13
N VAL A 230 9.21 -13.37 -26.91
CA VAL A 230 9.97 -13.04 -25.69
C VAL A 230 10.52 -14.33 -25.08
N THR A 231 11.81 -14.36 -24.78
CA THR A 231 12.49 -15.43 -24.05
C THR A 231 13.00 -14.89 -22.73
N ILE A 232 12.62 -15.52 -21.63
CA ILE A 232 13.03 -15.18 -20.26
C ILE A 232 13.89 -16.31 -19.72
N THR A 233 15.01 -15.98 -19.06
CA THR A 233 15.85 -16.97 -18.39
C THR A 233 16.28 -16.51 -16.99
N LYS A 234 16.09 -17.36 -15.98
CA LYS A 234 16.59 -17.20 -14.59
C LYS A 234 16.84 -18.58 -13.99
N ASP A 235 17.98 -18.78 -13.34
CA ASP A 235 18.29 -19.97 -12.50
C ASP A 235 17.96 -21.35 -13.11
N GLY A 236 18.18 -21.49 -14.42
CA GLY A 236 17.88 -22.73 -15.16
C GLY A 236 16.45 -22.85 -15.67
N THR A 237 15.54 -21.98 -15.24
CA THR A 237 14.20 -21.84 -15.82
C THR A 237 14.26 -21.01 -17.11
N THR A 238 13.59 -21.50 -18.15
CA THR A 238 13.38 -20.81 -19.43
C THR A 238 11.89 -20.68 -19.71
N ILE A 239 11.41 -19.47 -19.93
CA ILE A 239 10.03 -19.19 -20.34
C ILE A 239 10.05 -18.60 -21.74
N VAL A 240 9.23 -19.12 -22.64
CA VAL A 240 9.06 -18.62 -24.02
C VAL A 240 7.61 -18.21 -24.23
N LEU A 241 7.42 -16.99 -24.70
CA LEU A 241 6.15 -16.31 -24.91
C LEU A 241 6.09 -15.77 -26.34
N MET A 242 5.01 -16.06 -27.08
CA MET A 242 4.80 -15.54 -28.42
C MET A 242 3.67 -14.50 -28.41
N LEU A 243 3.86 -13.37 -29.11
CA LEU A 243 2.84 -12.33 -29.20
C LEU A 243 1.53 -12.84 -29.82
N GLU A 244 0.40 -12.32 -29.35
CA GLU A 244 -0.98 -12.70 -29.75
C GLU A 244 -1.39 -14.14 -29.36
N GLU A 245 -0.48 -14.95 -28.82
CA GLU A 245 -0.77 -16.33 -28.40
C GLU A 245 -1.26 -16.44 -26.94
N LYS A 246 -2.20 -17.36 -26.71
CA LYS A 246 -2.63 -17.80 -25.37
C LYS A 246 -1.80 -18.97 -24.82
N THR A 247 -0.62 -19.23 -25.39
CA THR A 247 0.21 -20.38 -25.02
C THR A 247 1.64 -19.94 -24.79
N ALA A 248 2.19 -20.32 -23.64
CA ALA A 248 3.60 -20.17 -23.30
C ALA A 248 4.27 -21.55 -23.23
N THR A 249 5.61 -21.57 -23.21
CA THR A 249 6.33 -22.77 -22.76
C THR A 249 7.24 -22.44 -21.57
N VAL A 250 7.22 -23.27 -20.54
CA VAL A 250 8.11 -23.21 -19.38
C VAL A 250 8.93 -24.48 -19.38
N ASN A 251 10.25 -24.37 -19.47
CA ASN A 251 11.19 -25.49 -19.57
C ASN A 251 10.81 -26.51 -20.67
N GLY A 252 10.28 -26.00 -21.79
CA GLY A 252 9.80 -26.80 -22.92
C GLY A 252 8.41 -27.45 -22.75
N GLN A 253 7.77 -27.31 -21.58
CA GLN A 253 6.40 -27.76 -21.35
C GLN A 253 5.41 -26.64 -21.70
N SER A 254 4.38 -26.96 -22.48
CA SER A 254 3.35 -26.00 -22.88
C SER A 254 2.37 -25.69 -21.74
N ILE A 255 2.10 -24.41 -21.50
CA ILE A 255 1.16 -23.92 -20.49
C ILE A 255 0.21 -22.91 -21.13
N SER A 256 -1.10 -23.02 -20.82
CA SER A 256 -2.11 -22.07 -21.28
C SER A 256 -2.11 -20.80 -20.44
N LEU A 257 -2.26 -19.66 -21.10
CA LEU A 257 -2.48 -18.35 -20.49
C LEU A 257 -3.98 -18.02 -20.47
N ASP A 258 -4.44 -17.31 -19.44
CA ASP A 258 -5.81 -16.82 -19.37
C ASP A 258 -6.10 -15.75 -20.44
N ILE A 259 -5.13 -14.84 -20.64
CA ILE A 259 -5.14 -13.71 -21.59
C ILE A 259 -3.91 -13.87 -22.49
N PRO A 260 -3.97 -13.54 -23.80
CA PRO A 260 -2.80 -13.71 -24.66
C PRO A 260 -1.67 -12.74 -24.27
N VAL A 261 -0.49 -13.00 -24.81
CA VAL A 261 0.60 -12.03 -24.80
C VAL A 261 0.21 -10.84 -25.70
N GLU A 262 0.27 -9.62 -25.18
CA GLU A 262 -0.16 -8.42 -25.90
C GLU A 262 0.97 -7.37 -25.96
N ILE A 263 0.82 -6.36 -26.81
CA ILE A 263 1.64 -5.14 -26.76
C ILE A 263 0.77 -3.97 -26.33
N MET A 264 1.19 -3.28 -25.28
CA MET A 264 0.61 -2.02 -24.82
C MET A 264 1.73 -0.97 -24.80
N ASN A 265 1.53 0.16 -25.49
CA ASN A 265 2.50 1.25 -25.64
C ASN A 265 3.96 0.77 -25.91
N ASN A 266 4.15 -0.05 -26.94
CA ASN A 266 5.45 -0.65 -27.30
C ASN A 266 6.14 -1.46 -26.16
N ARG A 267 5.39 -2.00 -25.21
CA ARG A 267 5.86 -3.01 -24.26
C ARG A 267 5.05 -4.29 -24.40
N THR A 268 5.74 -5.43 -24.43
CA THR A 268 5.08 -6.73 -24.31
C THR A 268 4.55 -6.87 -22.90
N VAL A 269 3.24 -7.08 -22.77
CA VAL A 269 2.55 -7.27 -21.49
C VAL A 269 1.99 -8.69 -21.37
N VAL A 270 2.02 -9.22 -20.16
CA VAL A 270 1.60 -10.60 -19.84
C VAL A 270 0.95 -10.70 -18.48
N PRO A 271 0.14 -11.75 -18.21
CA PRO A 271 -0.42 -11.98 -16.88
C PRO A 271 0.68 -12.12 -15.81
N LEU A 272 0.69 -11.19 -14.85
CA LEU A 272 1.69 -11.13 -13.78
C LEU A 272 1.86 -12.47 -13.07
N ARG A 273 0.74 -13.05 -12.60
CA ARG A 273 0.74 -14.27 -11.80
C ARG A 273 1.39 -15.44 -12.52
N PHE A 274 1.07 -15.65 -13.80
CA PHE A 274 1.68 -16.72 -14.60
C PHE A 274 3.21 -16.59 -14.63
N ILE A 275 3.71 -15.39 -14.88
CA ILE A 275 5.14 -15.14 -15.01
C ILE A 275 5.87 -15.24 -13.67
N ALA A 276 5.29 -14.70 -12.60
CA ALA A 276 5.84 -14.74 -11.26
C ALA A 276 5.90 -16.19 -10.72
N GLU A 277 4.78 -16.92 -10.76
CA GLU A 277 4.71 -18.32 -10.29
C GLU A 277 5.63 -19.24 -11.12
N SER A 278 5.76 -19.01 -12.43
CA SER A 278 6.70 -19.74 -13.30
C SER A 278 8.16 -19.54 -12.92
N MET A 279 8.48 -18.49 -12.16
CA MET A 279 9.81 -18.18 -11.65
C MET A 279 9.96 -18.44 -10.13
N GLY A 280 8.97 -19.09 -9.52
CA GLY A 280 8.96 -19.42 -8.09
C GLY A 280 8.53 -18.28 -7.16
N LEU A 281 8.10 -17.13 -7.71
CA LEU A 281 7.65 -15.97 -6.94
C LEU A 281 6.18 -16.12 -6.52
N THR A 282 5.81 -15.58 -5.37
CA THR A 282 4.41 -15.44 -4.94
C THR A 282 3.82 -14.11 -5.43
N VAL A 283 2.50 -14.05 -5.63
CA VAL A 283 1.77 -12.82 -5.99
C VAL A 283 0.46 -12.72 -5.23
N GLU A 284 0.45 -11.79 -4.28
CA GLU A 284 -0.74 -11.45 -3.48
C GLU A 284 -1.40 -10.17 -3.99
N TRP A 285 -2.70 -10.05 -3.75
CA TRP A 285 -3.50 -8.90 -4.15
C TRP A 285 -4.40 -8.48 -2.99
N ASP A 286 -4.07 -7.33 -2.39
CA ASP A 286 -4.95 -6.62 -1.48
C ASP A 286 -5.98 -5.86 -2.33
N ALA A 287 -7.25 -6.27 -2.25
CA ALA A 287 -8.35 -5.65 -2.97
C ALA A 287 -8.89 -4.37 -2.30
N ASP A 288 -8.65 -4.18 -1.01
CA ASP A 288 -9.12 -3.03 -0.22
C ASP A 288 -8.25 -1.78 -0.47
N ASP A 289 -6.93 -1.97 -0.54
CA ASP A 289 -5.94 -0.91 -0.83
C ASP A 289 -5.38 -0.97 -2.26
N SER A 290 -5.87 -1.92 -3.07
CA SER A 290 -5.50 -2.16 -4.47
C SER A 290 -4.00 -2.30 -4.68
N VAL A 291 -3.36 -3.14 -3.86
CA VAL A 291 -1.90 -3.38 -3.84
C VAL A 291 -1.59 -4.79 -4.31
N ILE A 292 -0.58 -4.89 -5.18
CA ILE A 292 0.04 -6.15 -5.58
C ILE A 292 1.35 -6.29 -4.79
N GLU A 293 1.51 -7.39 -4.07
CA GLU A 293 2.77 -7.74 -3.43
C GLU A 293 3.41 -8.95 -4.11
N ILE A 294 4.72 -8.88 -4.36
CA ILE A 294 5.52 -9.92 -5.03
C ILE A 294 6.71 -10.32 -4.14
N GLU A 295 6.79 -11.60 -3.78
CA GLU A 295 7.84 -12.15 -2.90
C GLU A 295 8.58 -13.34 -3.53
N GLU A 296 9.72 -13.73 -2.92
CA GLU A 296 10.52 -14.93 -3.27
C GLU A 296 10.26 -16.08 -2.28
#